data_AF-A0A4Q2XGH0-F1
#
_entry.id   AF-A0A4Q2XGH0-F1
#
_cell.length_a   1.000
_cell.length_b   1.000
_cell.length_c   1.000
_cell.angle_alpha   90.00
_cell.angle_beta   90.00
_cell.angle_gamma   90.00
#
_symmetry.space_group_name_H-M   'P 1'
#
loop_
_entity.id
_entity.type
_entity.pdbx_description
1 polymer ?
#
loop_
_entity_poly.entity_id
_entity_poly.type
_entity_poly.pdbx_seq_one_letter_code
_entity_poly.pdbx_strand_id
1 'polypeptide(L)'
;MSTATRGGDLELLSGGEIHGAGVTTTGTGRLVISGGSLITTTGGFGVSTGGVLMNDGTATFSGAVTANGSNGSSVSAPLLLNGGAFTAPSINLGRTGANIQVEPTEAPMNTNLYIGGGQVNLTGNLDIGTTAASNSTVVTRVDAGSLTVAGVTTVAINNGGRWSILDVNGGTFTSTNVESGVFIGGATVGKSAFLVRSGAATVEKLQIGQGAIDGTGLVNVTGGDLYVGSGGILKSSTGPAYLAELRLTGGTLAAKADWSSSLPVNVAGVVTSKIKAADINGNPFNITLSGNLTGTGSLEKLGTGMLTLSGGHAYEGLTLVSEGTLKLTNNTFPDVAFVTISNGATLNLDFSGGDKVQGLTINGSAQPNGIYGRIGTNVPGVTETAAITGNGRLYVNVDIPSGSPYDAWASLPANGLNGSNNGAGQDPDADGIANLLEFVLGGNPSVSSPNILPSLVVNATSFVYTFNRNDDSETEAPLVFQWGTTLAAWPNQVSIGAASTPADVNGVTVNVAEGTPASAPDVINVTVPRTNAPGGKLFGRLRAVK
;
A
#
# COMPACT_ATOMS: atom_id res chain seq x y z
N MET A 1 48.53 18.91 8.75
CA MET A 1 49.27 17.95 7.90
C MET A 1 48.27 17.04 7.18
N SER A 2 48.59 16.60 5.97
CA SER A 2 47.80 15.61 5.21
C SER A 2 48.60 14.32 5.05
N THR A 3 47.91 13.18 5.07
CA THR A 3 48.52 11.85 4.88
C THR A 3 48.15 11.31 3.50
N ALA A 4 49.12 10.74 2.79
CA ALA A 4 48.90 10.17 1.46
C ALA A 4 49.56 8.81 1.33
N THR A 5 48.77 7.79 0.99
CA THR A 5 49.28 6.45 0.65
C THR A 5 49.23 6.28 -0.87
N ARG A 6 50.40 6.14 -1.50
CA ARG A 6 50.53 6.04 -2.97
C ARG A 6 50.91 4.63 -3.46
N GLY A 7 51.34 3.78 -2.55
CA GLY A 7 51.67 2.37 -2.76
C GLY A 7 51.91 1.69 -1.41
N GLY A 8 51.60 0.39 -1.33
CA GLY A 8 51.66 -0.39 -0.09
C GLY A 8 50.58 -0.02 0.93
N ASP A 9 50.67 -0.62 2.11
CA ASP A 9 49.69 -0.46 3.18
C ASP A 9 50.24 0.45 4.27
N LEU A 10 49.47 1.50 4.62
CA LEU A 10 49.64 2.22 5.87
C LEU A 10 48.64 1.64 6.86
N GLU A 11 49.12 0.95 7.89
CA GLU A 11 48.24 0.27 8.86
C GLU A 11 48.18 1.01 10.19
N LEU A 12 46.96 1.27 10.67
CA LEU A 12 46.65 1.77 12.00
C LEU A 12 46.20 0.62 12.88
N LEU A 13 47.16 0.08 13.64
CA LEU A 13 46.91 -0.91 14.68
C LEU A 13 46.30 -0.25 15.93
N SER A 14 45.87 -1.08 16.89
CA SER A 14 45.38 -0.60 18.19
C SER A 14 46.37 0.37 18.86
N GLY A 15 45.83 1.51 19.32
CA GLY A 15 46.62 2.62 19.90
C GLY A 15 47.32 3.52 18.87
N GLY A 16 47.30 3.18 17.59
CA GLY A 16 47.77 4.03 16.51
C GLY A 16 46.75 5.09 16.12
N GLU A 17 47.20 6.33 15.90
CA GLU A 17 46.33 7.46 15.60
C GLU A 17 46.85 8.31 14.43
N ILE A 18 45.94 8.78 13.57
CA ILE A 18 46.20 9.84 12.60
C ILE A 18 45.25 11.00 12.87
N HIS A 19 45.82 12.18 13.15
CA HIS A 19 45.11 13.45 13.27
C HIS A 19 45.59 14.40 12.17
N GLY A 20 44.72 14.77 11.22
CA GLY A 20 45.17 15.53 10.06
C GLY A 20 44.08 16.27 9.29
N ALA A 21 44.50 17.18 8.41
CA ALA A 21 43.59 17.96 7.55
C ALA A 21 43.02 17.12 6.38
N GLY A 22 43.66 16.03 6.01
CA GLY A 22 43.11 15.11 5.00
C GLY A 22 43.89 13.82 4.89
N VAL A 23 43.22 12.79 4.38
CA VAL A 23 43.81 11.50 4.01
C VAL A 23 43.49 11.20 2.55
N THR A 24 44.48 10.73 1.81
CA THR A 24 44.28 10.28 0.43
C THR A 24 44.92 8.93 0.16
N THR A 25 44.28 8.14 -0.71
CA THR A 25 44.89 6.95 -1.30
C THR A 25 44.85 7.03 -2.82
N THR A 26 45.96 6.70 -3.46
CA THR A 26 46.09 6.70 -4.93
C THR A 26 46.92 5.51 -5.40
N GLY A 27 46.77 5.13 -6.68
CA GLY A 27 47.50 4.00 -7.25
C GLY A 27 47.14 2.68 -6.57
N THR A 28 48.12 2.02 -6.00
CA THR A 28 47.97 0.76 -5.23
C THR A 28 48.05 0.97 -3.71
N GLY A 29 48.09 2.22 -3.25
CA GLY A 29 48.19 2.54 -1.83
C GLY A 29 46.89 2.25 -1.07
N ARG A 30 46.99 1.75 0.15
CA ARG A 30 45.85 1.40 1.00
C ARG A 30 46.04 1.94 2.42
N LEU A 31 44.98 2.50 2.99
CA LEU A 31 44.92 2.75 4.42
C LEU A 31 44.19 1.57 5.09
N VAL A 32 44.87 0.87 5.99
CA VAL A 32 44.29 -0.23 6.78
C VAL A 32 44.03 0.28 8.19
N ILE A 33 42.83 0.08 8.72
CA ILE A 33 42.49 0.39 10.12
C ILE A 33 42.10 -0.92 10.80
N SER A 34 42.95 -1.34 11.74
CA SER A 34 42.87 -2.61 12.47
C SER A 34 42.88 -2.30 13.97
N GLY A 35 41.91 -1.49 14.42
CA GLY A 35 41.74 -1.09 15.84
C GLY A 35 42.30 0.29 16.21
N GLY A 36 42.95 0.99 15.27
CA GLY A 36 43.43 2.36 15.46
C GLY A 36 42.35 3.44 15.24
N SER A 37 42.73 4.71 15.37
CA SER A 37 41.85 5.88 15.22
C SER A 37 42.31 6.79 14.08
N LEU A 38 41.41 7.10 13.16
CA LEU A 38 41.58 8.14 12.15
C LEU A 38 40.64 9.31 12.45
N ILE A 39 41.20 10.51 12.63
CA ILE A 39 40.44 11.76 12.79
C ILE A 39 40.94 12.77 11.76
N THR A 40 40.11 13.10 10.77
CA THR A 40 40.51 14.00 9.70
C THR A 40 39.40 14.89 9.17
N THR A 41 39.74 15.92 8.39
CA THR A 41 38.73 16.79 7.76
C THR A 41 38.21 16.21 6.45
N THR A 42 39.08 15.69 5.58
CA THR A 42 38.68 15.22 4.25
C THR A 42 39.27 13.86 3.91
N GLY A 43 38.55 13.07 3.12
CA GLY A 43 38.99 11.78 2.60
C GLY A 43 38.91 11.75 1.08
N GLY A 44 40.00 11.41 0.40
CA GLY A 44 40.06 11.28 -1.06
C GLY A 44 40.64 9.94 -1.48
N PHE A 45 39.79 9.01 -1.90
CA PHE A 45 40.19 7.63 -2.17
C PHE A 45 40.03 7.32 -3.66
N GLY A 46 41.14 6.97 -4.32
CA GLY A 46 41.32 6.91 -5.77
C GLY A 46 42.18 5.74 -6.24
N VAL A 47 41.73 4.49 -6.08
CA VAL A 47 42.62 3.31 -6.23
C VAL A 47 42.03 2.15 -7.02
N SER A 48 42.89 1.25 -7.52
CA SER A 48 42.49 0.01 -8.20
C SER A 48 41.90 -1.06 -7.29
N THR A 49 42.33 -1.10 -6.01
CA THR A 49 41.93 -2.09 -5.00
C THR A 49 42.02 -1.50 -3.59
N GLY A 50 40.91 -1.43 -2.85
CA GLY A 50 40.89 -1.20 -1.39
C GLY A 50 41.47 0.13 -0.92
N GLY A 51 40.79 1.26 -1.13
CA GLY A 51 41.32 2.58 -0.73
C GLY A 51 41.50 2.69 0.78
N VAL A 52 40.40 2.45 1.51
CA VAL A 52 40.38 2.21 2.94
C VAL A 52 39.90 0.78 3.16
N LEU A 53 40.66 0.00 3.92
CA LEU A 53 40.18 -1.22 4.56
C LEU A 53 40.03 -0.97 6.05
N MET A 54 38.82 -1.10 6.55
CA MET A 54 38.54 -0.98 7.97
C MET A 54 38.10 -2.33 8.50
N ASN A 55 38.97 -3.00 9.25
CA ASN A 55 38.64 -4.25 9.94
C ASN A 55 38.06 -3.99 11.33
N ASP A 56 38.56 -2.95 12.01
CA ASP A 56 38.11 -2.50 13.33
C ASP A 56 38.61 -1.07 13.61
N GLY A 57 38.24 -0.45 14.74
CA GLY A 57 38.70 0.87 15.16
C GLY A 57 37.72 1.99 14.78
N THR A 58 38.22 3.23 14.62
CA THR A 58 37.40 4.39 14.28
C THR A 58 37.96 5.21 13.13
N ALA A 59 37.07 5.75 12.30
CA ALA A 59 37.40 6.69 11.23
C ALA A 59 36.37 7.83 11.22
N THR A 60 36.76 9.00 11.69
CA THR A 60 35.90 10.18 11.78
C THR A 60 36.39 11.28 10.84
N PHE A 61 35.50 11.70 9.94
CA PHE A 61 35.69 12.83 9.04
C PHE A 61 34.82 14.00 9.49
N SER A 62 35.36 15.22 9.53
CA SER A 62 34.57 16.44 9.77
C SER A 62 34.09 17.14 8.49
N GLY A 63 34.47 16.62 7.32
CA GLY A 63 34.09 17.08 5.99
C GLY A 63 33.84 15.92 5.03
N ALA A 64 33.52 16.23 3.78
CA ALA A 64 33.10 15.22 2.80
C ALA A 64 34.21 14.20 2.49
N VAL A 65 33.78 12.95 2.29
CA VAL A 65 34.61 11.87 1.74
C VAL A 65 34.28 11.70 0.26
N THR A 66 35.31 11.65 -0.56
CA THR A 66 35.20 11.34 -1.99
C THR A 66 35.89 10.01 -2.26
N ALA A 67 35.14 9.07 -2.82
CA ALA A 67 35.60 7.72 -3.13
C ALA A 67 35.38 7.46 -4.62
N ASN A 68 36.35 7.88 -5.42
CA ASN A 68 36.37 7.66 -6.86
C ASN A 68 37.15 6.37 -7.12
N GLY A 69 36.52 5.33 -7.65
CA GLY A 69 37.23 4.10 -7.99
C GLY A 69 38.26 4.27 -9.11
N SER A 70 38.92 3.17 -9.46
CA SER A 70 39.72 3.10 -10.68
C SER A 70 38.85 2.72 -11.88
N ASN A 71 38.94 3.49 -12.96
CA ASN A 71 38.25 3.20 -14.23
C ASN A 71 38.75 1.91 -14.91
N GLY A 72 39.94 1.44 -14.55
CA GLY A 72 40.53 0.21 -15.11
C GLY A 72 40.19 -1.06 -14.34
N SER A 73 39.48 -0.98 -13.21
CA SER A 73 39.17 -2.12 -12.35
C SER A 73 37.68 -2.17 -12.00
N SER A 74 37.04 -3.31 -12.28
CA SER A 74 35.65 -3.57 -11.86
C SER A 74 35.53 -4.02 -10.40
N VAL A 75 36.65 -4.32 -9.73
CA VAL A 75 36.70 -4.71 -8.31
C VAL A 75 37.49 -3.66 -7.52
N SER A 76 37.00 -2.43 -7.60
CA SER A 76 37.59 -1.28 -6.94
C SER A 76 36.64 -0.82 -5.84
N ALA A 77 36.90 -1.25 -4.61
CA ALA A 77 36.30 -0.69 -3.39
C ALA A 77 37.24 0.36 -2.76
N PRO A 78 37.11 1.64 -3.11
CA PRO A 78 37.72 2.73 -2.35
C PRO A 78 37.38 2.68 -0.86
N LEU A 79 36.21 2.17 -0.47
CA LEU A 79 35.80 2.00 0.92
C LEU A 79 35.35 0.54 1.14
N LEU A 80 36.18 -0.22 1.85
CA LEU A 80 35.92 -1.60 2.25
C LEU A 80 35.84 -1.66 3.78
N LEU A 81 34.63 -1.66 4.32
CA LEU A 81 34.36 -1.48 5.75
C LEU A 81 33.81 -2.79 6.33
N ASN A 82 34.68 -3.58 6.95
CA ASN A 82 34.35 -4.89 7.52
C ASN A 82 34.04 -4.83 9.03
N GLY A 83 34.41 -3.74 9.70
CA GLY A 83 34.18 -3.56 11.15
C GLY A 83 34.49 -2.15 11.63
N GLY A 84 34.40 -1.93 12.94
CA GLY A 84 34.63 -0.64 13.58
C GLY A 84 33.55 0.41 13.27
N ALA A 85 33.87 1.69 13.48
CA ALA A 85 32.94 2.83 13.30
C ALA A 85 33.49 3.89 12.33
N PHE A 86 32.82 4.08 11.20
CA PHE A 86 33.09 5.11 10.20
C PHE A 86 32.03 6.22 10.29
N THR A 87 32.46 7.48 10.44
CA THR A 87 31.56 8.63 10.50
C THR A 87 32.02 9.74 9.55
N ALA A 88 31.12 10.29 8.74
CA ALA A 88 31.42 11.42 7.85
C ALA A 88 30.16 12.27 7.58
N PRO A 89 30.29 13.58 7.28
CA PRO A 89 29.18 14.38 6.78
C PRO A 89 28.58 13.86 5.49
N SER A 90 29.40 13.39 4.54
CA SER A 90 28.89 12.81 3.31
C SER A 90 29.90 11.90 2.64
N ILE A 91 29.40 11.03 1.79
CA ILE A 91 30.22 10.22 0.87
C ILE A 91 29.76 10.50 -0.55
N ASN A 92 30.69 10.94 -1.39
CA ASN A 92 30.53 11.05 -2.84
C ASN A 92 31.22 9.86 -3.50
N LEU A 93 30.45 8.94 -4.08
CA LEU A 93 30.97 7.79 -4.81
C LEU A 93 31.07 8.11 -6.31
N GLY A 94 32.28 8.00 -6.83
CA GLY A 94 32.56 8.10 -8.26
C GLY A 94 32.58 6.74 -8.95
N ARG A 95 32.77 6.78 -10.26
CA ARG A 95 32.85 5.59 -11.11
C ARG A 95 33.99 4.62 -10.76
N THR A 96 33.79 3.35 -11.08
CA THR A 96 34.81 2.29 -11.19
C THR A 96 34.85 1.76 -12.64
N GLY A 97 35.55 0.65 -12.89
CA GLY A 97 35.44 -0.14 -14.12
C GLY A 97 34.16 -0.99 -14.22
N ALA A 98 33.26 -0.98 -13.22
CA ALA A 98 32.02 -1.76 -13.26
C ALA A 98 31.07 -1.29 -14.39
N ASN A 99 30.48 -2.26 -15.10
CA ASN A 99 29.63 -2.02 -16.28
C ASN A 99 28.46 -3.02 -16.30
N ILE A 100 27.42 -2.73 -15.52
CA ILE A 100 26.22 -3.57 -15.43
C ILE A 100 25.17 -3.02 -16.40
N GLN A 101 24.95 -3.71 -17.52
CA GLN A 101 24.03 -3.29 -18.59
C GLN A 101 22.68 -4.00 -18.54
N VAL A 102 22.64 -5.16 -17.89
CA VAL A 102 21.42 -5.95 -17.62
C VAL A 102 20.85 -5.52 -16.28
N GLU A 103 19.53 -5.67 -16.10
CA GLU A 103 18.89 -5.46 -14.81
C GLU A 103 19.59 -6.26 -13.69
N PRO A 104 20.01 -5.62 -12.59
CA PRO A 104 20.79 -6.27 -11.55
C PRO A 104 19.92 -7.12 -10.62
N THR A 105 20.35 -8.36 -10.38
CA THR A 105 19.81 -9.22 -9.31
C THR A 105 20.61 -9.11 -8.02
N GLU A 106 21.86 -8.63 -8.09
CA GLU A 106 22.73 -8.31 -6.96
C GLU A 106 23.74 -7.23 -7.38
N ALA A 107 24.30 -6.52 -6.40
CA ALA A 107 25.44 -5.64 -6.65
C ALA A 107 26.77 -6.39 -6.48
N PRO A 108 27.84 -6.05 -7.23
CA PRO A 108 29.14 -6.69 -7.08
C PRO A 108 29.73 -6.44 -5.69
N MET A 109 30.34 -7.47 -5.10
CA MET A 109 31.14 -7.34 -3.88
C MET A 109 32.38 -6.47 -4.15
N ASN A 110 32.97 -5.91 -3.08
CA ASN A 110 34.24 -5.20 -3.13
C ASN A 110 34.31 -4.11 -4.23
N THR A 111 33.20 -3.41 -4.45
CA THR A 111 33.07 -2.35 -5.45
C THR A 111 32.51 -1.10 -4.78
N ASN A 112 33.11 0.06 -5.05
CA ASN A 112 32.73 1.36 -4.51
C ASN A 112 32.70 1.37 -2.97
N LEU A 113 31.51 1.39 -2.37
CA LEU A 113 31.30 1.27 -0.93
C LEU A 113 30.78 -0.13 -0.60
N TYR A 114 31.61 -0.92 0.05
CA TYR A 114 31.22 -2.23 0.57
C TYR A 114 31.26 -2.23 2.09
N ILE A 115 30.17 -2.67 2.71
CA ILE A 115 30.01 -2.79 4.16
C ILE A 115 29.81 -4.28 4.48
N GLY A 116 30.88 -4.90 4.96
CA GLY A 116 30.90 -6.28 5.45
C GLY A 116 30.70 -6.40 6.96
N GLY A 117 30.58 -5.28 7.67
CA GLY A 117 30.35 -5.21 9.11
C GLY A 117 30.60 -3.81 9.68
N GLY A 118 30.48 -3.65 11.00
CA GLY A 118 30.68 -2.36 11.68
C GLY A 118 29.54 -1.36 11.49
N GLN A 119 29.80 -0.10 11.83
CA GLN A 119 28.84 0.99 11.72
C GLN A 119 29.35 2.09 10.78
N VAL A 120 28.52 2.52 9.84
CA VAL A 120 28.76 3.64 8.95
C VAL A 120 27.67 4.68 9.19
N ASN A 121 28.05 5.85 9.70
CA ASN A 121 27.13 6.91 10.08
C ASN A 121 27.41 8.17 9.26
N LEU A 122 26.45 8.57 8.43
CA LEU A 122 26.51 9.79 7.64
C LEU A 122 25.56 10.84 8.19
N THR A 123 26.08 12.00 8.61
CA THR A 123 25.24 13.10 9.11
C THR A 123 24.60 13.93 7.99
N GLY A 124 25.03 13.73 6.76
CA GLY A 124 24.50 14.32 5.53
C GLY A 124 24.36 13.26 4.44
N ASN A 125 24.74 13.59 3.20
CA ASN A 125 24.32 12.83 2.01
C ASN A 125 25.15 11.57 1.73
N LEU A 126 24.50 10.60 1.09
CA LEU A 126 25.14 9.51 0.38
C LEU A 126 24.85 9.64 -1.11
N ASP A 127 25.88 9.93 -1.89
CA ASP A 127 25.80 10.21 -3.31
C ASP A 127 26.41 9.05 -4.13
N ILE A 128 25.55 8.23 -4.73
CA ILE A 128 25.92 7.02 -5.48
C ILE A 128 25.78 7.34 -6.98
N GLY A 129 26.87 7.76 -7.62
CA GLY A 129 26.90 7.98 -9.07
C GLY A 129 26.24 9.28 -9.56
N THR A 130 26.15 10.30 -8.70
CA THR A 130 25.52 11.60 -9.00
C THR A 130 26.43 12.60 -9.72
N THR A 131 27.74 12.33 -9.80
CA THR A 131 28.68 13.27 -10.43
C THR A 131 28.54 13.24 -11.96
N ALA A 132 28.69 14.39 -12.64
CA ALA A 132 28.49 14.52 -14.10
C ALA A 132 29.34 13.56 -14.96
N ALA A 133 30.47 13.07 -14.43
CA ALA A 133 31.37 12.12 -15.09
C ALA A 133 31.03 10.63 -14.81
N SER A 134 30.03 10.34 -13.97
CA SER A 134 29.64 8.98 -13.60
C SER A 134 28.80 8.32 -14.68
N ASN A 135 29.48 7.75 -15.68
CA ASN A 135 28.86 6.94 -16.72
C ASN A 135 29.19 5.44 -16.62
N SER A 136 29.85 5.00 -15.53
CA SER A 136 29.99 3.58 -15.13
C SER A 136 29.04 3.27 -13.98
N THR A 137 28.79 1.99 -13.74
CA THR A 137 28.06 1.50 -12.55
C THR A 137 28.74 1.98 -11.27
N VAL A 138 27.94 2.53 -10.34
CA VAL A 138 28.37 2.88 -8.98
C VAL A 138 27.50 2.12 -7.98
N VAL A 139 28.14 1.59 -6.94
CA VAL A 139 27.52 0.62 -6.04
C VAL A 139 27.70 1.00 -4.57
N THR A 140 26.67 0.79 -3.77
CA THR A 140 26.80 0.59 -2.33
C THR A 140 26.20 -0.76 -1.99
N ARG A 141 26.96 -1.62 -1.29
CA ARG A 141 26.49 -2.95 -0.85
C ARG A 141 26.68 -3.14 0.65
N VAL A 142 25.64 -3.61 1.34
CA VAL A 142 25.59 -3.82 2.79
C VAL A 142 25.29 -5.29 3.09
N ASP A 143 26.34 -6.09 3.31
CA ASP A 143 26.21 -7.53 3.61
C ASP A 143 26.10 -7.80 5.12
N ALA A 144 26.68 -6.93 5.98
CA ALA A 144 26.46 -6.95 7.43
C ALA A 144 26.68 -5.55 8.03
N GLY A 145 26.55 -5.42 9.35
CA GLY A 145 26.69 -4.12 10.02
C GLY A 145 25.54 -3.16 9.71
N SER A 146 25.80 -1.86 9.82
CA SER A 146 24.78 -0.81 9.59
C SER A 146 25.31 0.36 8.77
N LEU A 147 24.47 0.85 7.86
CA LEU A 147 24.63 2.13 7.16
C LEU A 147 23.48 3.06 7.52
N THR A 148 23.78 4.15 8.24
CA THR A 148 22.80 5.19 8.59
C THR A 148 23.11 6.47 7.84
N VAL A 149 22.12 7.06 7.17
CA VAL A 149 22.25 8.29 6.39
C VAL A 149 21.19 9.30 6.83
N ALA A 150 21.63 10.42 7.40
CA ALA A 150 20.74 11.48 7.88
C ALA A 150 20.36 12.51 6.81
N GLY A 151 21.21 12.69 5.79
CA GLY A 151 20.89 13.46 4.60
C GLY A 151 20.20 12.64 3.52
N VAL A 152 20.24 13.18 2.29
CA VAL A 152 19.63 12.51 1.13
C VAL A 152 20.52 11.37 0.67
N THR A 153 19.92 10.22 0.37
CA THR A 153 20.59 9.16 -0.37
C THR A 153 20.15 9.22 -1.82
N THR A 154 21.08 9.35 -2.76
CA THR A 154 20.76 9.38 -4.20
C THR A 154 21.51 8.26 -4.92
N VAL A 155 20.76 7.39 -5.59
CA VAL A 155 21.29 6.41 -6.54
C VAL A 155 21.03 6.92 -7.94
N ALA A 156 22.08 7.28 -8.67
CA ALA A 156 21.97 7.83 -10.01
C ALA A 156 23.12 7.36 -10.90
N ILE A 157 22.96 7.63 -12.19
CA ILE A 157 24.01 7.46 -13.19
C ILE A 157 23.70 8.35 -14.38
N ASN A 158 24.74 8.90 -15.00
CA ASN A 158 24.65 9.62 -16.26
C ASN A 158 24.91 8.65 -17.43
N ASN A 159 24.07 7.61 -17.54
CA ASN A 159 24.17 6.59 -18.59
C ASN A 159 22.87 5.78 -18.71
N GLY A 160 22.12 5.95 -19.81
CA GLY A 160 20.87 5.22 -20.04
C GLY A 160 21.03 3.71 -20.28
N GLY A 161 22.24 3.20 -20.47
CA GLY A 161 22.52 1.78 -20.73
C GLY A 161 23.10 1.01 -19.55
N ARG A 162 23.27 1.64 -18.38
CA ARG A 162 23.94 1.03 -17.20
C ARG A 162 23.17 1.29 -15.92
N TRP A 163 23.38 0.41 -14.94
CA TRP A 163 22.77 0.49 -13.62
C TRP A 163 23.76 0.97 -12.55
N SER A 164 23.31 1.88 -11.68
CA SER A 164 23.88 2.10 -10.34
C SER A 164 22.99 1.45 -9.29
N ILE A 165 23.56 1.00 -8.17
CA ILE A 165 22.87 0.07 -7.26
C ILE A 165 23.12 0.45 -5.79
N LEU A 166 22.06 0.48 -5.00
CA LEU A 166 22.09 0.30 -3.55
C LEU A 166 21.58 -1.12 -3.25
N ASP A 167 22.37 -1.94 -2.57
CA ASP A 167 22.05 -3.35 -2.31
C ASP A 167 22.19 -3.67 -0.81
N VAL A 168 21.10 -4.11 -0.19
CA VAL A 168 21.05 -4.56 1.21
C VAL A 168 20.88 -6.08 1.22
N ASN A 169 21.88 -6.77 1.75
CA ASN A 169 22.01 -8.21 1.68
C ASN A 169 22.55 -8.80 2.99
N GLY A 170 21.88 -8.46 4.10
CA GLY A 170 22.12 -9.04 5.42
C GLY A 170 22.24 -8.00 6.53
N GLY A 171 22.95 -6.89 6.27
CA GLY A 171 23.07 -5.78 7.21
C GLY A 171 21.83 -4.88 7.25
N THR A 172 21.99 -3.70 7.86
CA THR A 172 20.92 -2.69 7.94
C THR A 172 21.26 -1.42 7.15
N PHE A 173 20.27 -0.88 6.46
CA PHE A 173 20.33 0.46 5.87
C PHE A 173 19.23 1.32 6.49
N THR A 174 19.57 2.50 6.99
CA THR A 174 18.62 3.45 7.58
C THR A 174 18.78 4.82 6.92
N SER A 175 17.73 5.31 6.26
CA SER A 175 17.61 6.70 5.82
C SER A 175 16.64 7.45 6.74
N THR A 176 17.14 8.47 7.44
CA THR A 176 16.34 9.25 8.41
C THR A 176 15.86 10.60 7.87
N ASN A 177 16.12 10.90 6.60
CA ASN A 177 15.73 12.17 5.99
C ASN A 177 14.23 12.16 5.63
N VAL A 178 13.41 12.87 6.40
CA VAL A 178 11.95 12.91 6.21
C VAL A 178 11.50 13.71 4.99
N GLU A 179 12.30 14.69 4.55
CA GLU A 179 11.92 15.62 3.49
C GLU A 179 12.02 14.97 2.10
N SER A 180 13.19 14.39 1.82
CA SER A 180 13.54 13.79 0.53
C SER A 180 13.81 12.29 0.61
N GLY A 181 14.39 11.81 1.71
CA GLY A 181 14.70 10.39 1.89
C GLY A 181 15.67 9.85 0.85
N VAL A 182 15.24 8.82 0.12
CA VAL A 182 16.04 8.09 -0.87
C VAL A 182 15.53 8.35 -2.28
N PHE A 183 16.41 8.77 -3.19
CA PHE A 183 16.14 8.85 -4.62
C PHE A 183 16.73 7.65 -5.37
N ILE A 184 15.89 6.95 -6.14
CA ILE A 184 16.28 5.93 -7.11
C ILE A 184 16.13 6.52 -8.50
N GLY A 185 17.17 7.19 -8.96
CA GLY A 185 17.19 8.13 -10.08
C GLY A 185 17.82 9.47 -9.66
N GLY A 186 18.23 10.30 -10.63
CA GLY A 186 18.83 11.60 -10.35
C GLY A 186 18.66 12.57 -11.53
N ALA A 187 19.46 13.64 -11.55
CA ALA A 187 19.34 14.75 -12.51
C ALA A 187 19.75 14.40 -13.96
N THR A 188 20.06 13.14 -14.26
CA THR A 188 20.52 12.67 -15.57
C THR A 188 19.81 11.37 -15.96
N VAL A 189 19.65 11.14 -17.27
CA VAL A 189 19.06 9.90 -17.78
C VAL A 189 19.94 8.71 -17.41
N GLY A 190 19.35 7.73 -16.73
CA GLY A 190 20.07 6.56 -16.23
C GLY A 190 19.16 5.48 -15.69
N LYS A 191 19.79 4.36 -15.28
CA LYS A 191 19.10 3.27 -14.60
C LYS A 191 19.65 3.11 -13.18
N SER A 192 18.75 3.02 -12.20
CA SER A 192 19.10 2.95 -10.79
C SER A 192 18.30 1.87 -10.10
N ALA A 193 18.93 1.09 -9.23
CA ALA A 193 18.30 0.01 -8.50
C ALA A 193 18.51 0.14 -6.99
N PHE A 194 17.46 -0.16 -6.23
CA PHE A 194 17.52 -0.46 -4.81
C PHE A 194 17.06 -1.89 -4.58
N LEU A 195 17.97 -2.74 -4.12
CA LEU A 195 17.74 -4.15 -3.88
C LEU A 195 17.71 -4.40 -2.38
N VAL A 196 16.65 -5.06 -1.90
CA VAL A 196 16.54 -5.55 -0.52
C VAL A 196 16.43 -7.07 -0.57
N ARG A 197 17.59 -7.73 -0.48
CA ARG A 197 17.74 -9.18 -0.71
C ARG A 197 17.76 -9.98 0.58
N SER A 198 18.31 -9.39 1.63
CA SER A 198 18.33 -9.93 3.00
C SER A 198 18.60 -8.77 3.97
N GLY A 199 18.44 -8.97 5.27
CA GLY A 199 18.58 -7.90 6.26
C GLY A 199 17.40 -6.92 6.20
N ALA A 200 17.64 -5.67 6.63
CA ALA A 200 16.57 -4.68 6.77
C ALA A 200 16.97 -3.30 6.21
N ALA A 201 16.07 -2.69 5.45
CA ALA A 201 16.12 -1.29 5.06
C ALA A 201 14.99 -0.52 5.75
N THR A 202 15.31 0.64 6.32
CA THR A 202 14.33 1.54 6.94
C THR A 202 14.48 2.93 6.32
N VAL A 203 13.43 3.44 5.69
CA VAL A 203 13.47 4.74 4.97
C VAL A 203 12.28 5.60 5.37
N GLU A 204 12.48 6.90 5.58
CA GLU A 204 11.34 7.80 5.81
C GLU A 204 10.51 8.04 4.56
N LYS A 205 11.16 8.04 3.40
CA LYS A 205 10.56 8.36 2.09
C LYS A 205 11.39 7.74 0.98
N LEU A 206 10.71 7.18 -0.02
CA LEU A 206 11.34 6.61 -1.21
C LEU A 206 10.79 7.27 -2.47
N GLN A 207 11.69 7.84 -3.27
CA GLN A 207 11.37 8.59 -4.47
C GLN A 207 12.00 7.91 -5.68
N ILE A 208 11.18 7.36 -6.56
CA ILE A 208 11.63 6.68 -7.78
C ILE A 208 11.62 7.69 -8.92
N GLY A 209 12.81 8.07 -9.37
CA GLY A 209 13.05 9.16 -10.31
C GLY A 209 13.18 10.54 -9.68
N GLN A 210 13.63 11.51 -10.46
CA GLN A 210 13.79 12.90 -10.02
C GLN A 210 13.59 13.87 -11.20
N GLY A 211 12.73 14.88 -11.03
CA GLY A 211 12.54 15.95 -12.00
C GLY A 211 11.95 15.49 -13.33
N ALA A 212 12.04 16.34 -14.37
CA ALA A 212 11.54 16.02 -15.71
C ALA A 212 12.58 15.22 -16.53
N ILE A 213 13.02 14.08 -15.99
CA ILE A 213 14.11 13.27 -16.54
C ILE A 213 13.61 11.85 -16.79
N ASP A 214 13.83 11.31 -17.98
CA ASP A 214 13.53 9.91 -18.32
C ASP A 214 14.59 8.93 -17.77
N GLY A 215 14.27 7.64 -17.74
CA GLY A 215 15.15 6.62 -17.19
C GLY A 215 14.40 5.45 -16.58
N THR A 216 15.10 4.69 -15.74
CA THR A 216 14.52 3.54 -15.04
C THR A 216 14.93 3.57 -13.58
N GLY A 217 13.96 3.51 -12.67
CA GLY A 217 14.20 3.32 -11.24
C GLY A 217 13.52 2.04 -10.78
N LEU A 218 14.30 1.13 -10.22
CA LEU A 218 13.82 -0.16 -9.72
C LEU A 218 13.99 -0.22 -8.20
N VAL A 219 12.92 -0.54 -7.50
CA VAL A 219 12.96 -0.99 -6.10
C VAL A 219 12.50 -2.45 -6.10
N ASN A 220 13.38 -3.37 -5.70
CA ASN A 220 13.07 -4.79 -5.69
C ASN A 220 13.33 -5.40 -4.31
N VAL A 221 12.25 -5.88 -3.67
CA VAL A 221 12.30 -6.60 -2.41
C VAL A 221 12.20 -8.09 -2.74
N THR A 222 13.32 -8.80 -2.56
CA THR A 222 13.46 -10.22 -2.95
C THR A 222 13.53 -11.15 -1.73
N GLY A 223 13.89 -10.63 -0.55
CA GLY A 223 14.00 -11.46 0.66
C GLY A 223 14.02 -10.70 1.99
N GLY A 224 14.73 -9.57 2.08
CA GLY A 224 14.79 -8.77 3.31
C GLY A 224 13.52 -7.96 3.59
N ASP A 225 13.58 -7.12 4.63
CA ASP A 225 12.48 -6.25 5.03
C ASP A 225 12.74 -4.79 4.63
N LEU A 226 11.78 -4.14 3.97
CA LEU A 226 11.79 -2.72 3.65
C LEU A 226 10.71 -2.00 4.47
N TYR A 227 11.11 -1.25 5.49
CA TYR A 227 10.24 -0.41 6.32
C TYR A 227 10.15 1.02 5.78
N VAL A 228 8.93 1.49 5.53
CA VAL A 228 8.66 2.81 4.93
C VAL A 228 7.95 3.73 5.93
N GLY A 229 8.49 4.94 6.12
CA GLY A 229 7.91 5.99 6.96
C GLY A 229 6.83 6.79 6.25
N SER A 230 6.39 7.88 6.89
CA SER A 230 5.22 8.65 6.46
C SER A 230 5.36 9.37 5.12
N GLY A 231 6.58 9.45 4.57
CA GLY A 231 6.82 9.98 3.23
C GLY A 231 6.37 9.04 2.10
N GLY A 232 6.14 7.76 2.40
CA GLY A 232 5.66 6.77 1.44
C GLY A 232 6.63 6.46 0.30
N ILE A 233 6.09 5.86 -0.75
CA ILE A 233 6.83 5.54 -1.99
C ILE A 233 6.18 6.29 -3.15
N LEU A 234 6.97 7.08 -3.87
CA LEU A 234 6.49 8.02 -4.87
C LEU A 234 7.19 7.83 -6.21
N LYS A 235 6.47 8.05 -7.31
CA LYS A 235 7.10 8.41 -8.59
C LYS A 235 7.43 9.90 -8.54
N SER A 236 8.72 10.23 -8.45
CA SER A 236 9.15 11.64 -8.35
C SER A 236 9.68 12.21 -9.67
N SER A 237 9.85 11.37 -10.70
CA SER A 237 10.08 11.87 -12.06
C SER A 237 8.78 12.22 -12.78
N THR A 238 8.76 13.38 -13.42
CA THR A 238 7.73 13.82 -14.38
C THR A 238 8.12 13.56 -15.84
N GLY A 239 9.27 12.91 -16.08
CA GLY A 239 9.68 12.48 -17.42
C GLY A 239 8.64 11.52 -18.02
N PRO A 240 8.18 11.76 -19.27
CA PRO A 240 7.09 10.99 -19.87
C PRO A 240 7.45 9.52 -20.11
N ALA A 241 8.72 9.19 -20.29
CA ALA A 241 9.22 7.84 -20.49
C ALA A 241 9.95 7.28 -19.26
N TYR A 242 9.85 7.93 -18.09
CA TYR A 242 10.43 7.40 -16.87
C TYR A 242 9.66 6.17 -16.36
N LEU A 243 10.35 5.04 -16.30
CA LEU A 243 9.86 3.77 -15.77
C LEU A 243 10.19 3.69 -14.28
N ALA A 244 9.16 3.83 -13.43
CA ALA A 244 9.27 3.62 -11.99
C ALA A 244 8.67 2.27 -11.63
N GLU A 245 9.49 1.38 -11.09
CA GLU A 245 9.12 0.00 -10.82
C GLU A 245 9.30 -0.34 -9.35
N LEU A 246 8.22 -0.79 -8.71
CA LEU A 246 8.23 -1.37 -7.38
C LEU A 246 7.85 -2.85 -7.51
N ARG A 247 8.79 -3.73 -7.18
CA ARG A 247 8.63 -5.18 -7.32
C ARG A 247 8.79 -5.85 -5.96
N LEU A 248 7.83 -6.70 -5.63
CA LEU A 248 7.90 -7.66 -4.54
C LEU A 248 8.05 -9.03 -5.19
N THR A 249 9.25 -9.58 -5.09
CA THR A 249 9.60 -10.90 -5.65
C THR A 249 10.00 -11.85 -4.52
N GLY A 250 9.49 -11.56 -3.32
CA GLY A 250 9.82 -12.16 -2.04
C GLY A 250 9.86 -11.08 -0.95
N GLY A 251 10.51 -11.38 0.17
CA GLY A 251 10.71 -10.49 1.31
C GLY A 251 9.45 -9.81 1.84
N THR A 252 9.64 -8.70 2.58
CA THR A 252 8.55 -7.96 3.22
C THR A 252 8.63 -6.47 2.91
N LEU A 253 7.54 -5.88 2.42
CA LEU A 253 7.32 -4.45 2.43
C LEU A 253 6.52 -4.08 3.68
N ALA A 254 7.05 -3.22 4.55
CA ALA A 254 6.52 -2.98 5.88
C ALA A 254 6.32 -1.48 6.19
N ALA A 255 5.48 -1.19 7.18
CA ALA A 255 5.26 0.17 7.67
C ALA A 255 6.20 0.51 8.84
N LYS A 256 6.83 1.68 8.80
CA LYS A 256 7.44 2.34 9.96
C LYS A 256 6.48 3.36 10.59
N ALA A 257 5.62 3.94 9.77
CA ALA A 257 4.55 4.86 10.12
C ALA A 257 3.38 4.63 9.14
N ASP A 258 2.26 5.33 9.32
CA ASP A 258 1.20 5.32 8.29
C ASP A 258 1.75 5.88 6.96
N TRP A 259 1.58 5.16 5.86
CA TRP A 259 2.07 5.59 4.55
C TRP A 259 1.20 5.14 3.38
N SER A 260 1.39 5.78 2.23
CA SER A 260 0.66 5.43 1.00
C SER A 260 1.54 5.46 -0.25
N SER A 261 1.06 4.81 -1.31
CA SER A 261 1.65 4.88 -2.64
C SER A 261 0.60 4.71 -3.74
N SER A 262 0.74 5.47 -4.83
CA SER A 262 -0.01 5.30 -6.07
C SER A 262 0.76 4.55 -7.15
N LEU A 263 2.00 4.12 -6.87
CA LEU A 263 2.78 3.33 -7.82
C LEU A 263 2.15 1.94 -7.98
N PRO A 264 2.10 1.42 -9.22
CA PRO A 264 1.84 0.00 -9.42
C PRO A 264 2.87 -0.86 -8.68
N VAL A 265 2.41 -1.94 -8.07
CA VAL A 265 3.25 -2.92 -7.38
C VAL A 265 3.19 -4.23 -8.15
N ASN A 266 4.34 -4.75 -8.54
CA ASN A 266 4.42 -6.06 -9.16
C ASN A 266 4.73 -7.11 -8.10
N VAL A 267 3.78 -8.01 -7.83
CA VAL A 267 3.95 -9.23 -7.03
C VAL A 267 4.24 -10.39 -7.98
N ALA A 268 5.49 -10.77 -8.12
CA ALA A 268 5.92 -11.76 -9.12
C ALA A 268 6.65 -12.95 -8.52
N GLY A 269 6.63 -14.05 -9.28
CA GLY A 269 7.31 -15.30 -8.96
C GLY A 269 6.41 -16.32 -8.29
N VAL A 270 7.04 -17.41 -7.83
CA VAL A 270 6.38 -18.55 -7.16
C VAL A 270 6.35 -18.35 -5.64
N VAL A 271 6.99 -17.29 -5.13
CA VAL A 271 7.08 -16.99 -3.70
C VAL A 271 6.00 -16.00 -3.27
N THR A 272 5.56 -16.14 -2.01
CA THR A 272 4.59 -15.22 -1.40
C THR A 272 5.24 -13.88 -1.08
N SER A 273 4.72 -12.81 -1.69
CA SER A 273 5.11 -11.43 -1.39
C SER A 273 4.40 -10.96 -0.13
N LYS A 274 5.14 -10.38 0.83
CA LYS A 274 4.56 -9.96 2.11
C LYS A 274 4.41 -8.45 2.19
N ILE A 275 3.26 -8.00 2.68
CA ILE A 275 3.02 -6.62 3.07
C ILE A 275 2.64 -6.59 4.54
N LYS A 276 3.47 -5.95 5.38
CA LYS A 276 3.32 -5.90 6.83
C LYS A 276 2.87 -4.51 7.29
N ALA A 277 1.62 -4.40 7.72
CA ALA A 277 1.04 -3.19 8.29
C ALA A 277 1.40 -3.03 9.79
N ALA A 278 2.69 -3.07 10.09
CA ALA A 278 3.26 -2.87 11.41
C ALA A 278 4.78 -2.59 11.34
N ASP A 279 5.30 -1.89 12.33
CA ASP A 279 6.74 -1.62 12.46
C ASP A 279 7.56 -2.84 12.89
N ILE A 280 8.87 -2.62 13.05
CA ILE A 280 9.83 -3.65 13.48
C ILE A 280 9.50 -4.21 14.87
N ASN A 281 8.83 -3.41 15.72
CA ASN A 281 8.40 -3.80 17.06
C ASN A 281 6.99 -4.40 17.08
N GLY A 282 6.29 -4.43 15.93
CA GLY A 282 4.92 -4.94 15.82
C GLY A 282 3.84 -3.91 16.15
N ASN A 283 4.18 -2.62 16.29
CA ASN A 283 3.17 -1.58 16.47
C ASN A 283 2.38 -1.41 15.17
N PRO A 284 1.03 -1.34 15.22
CA PRO A 284 0.21 -1.24 14.03
C PRO A 284 0.38 0.11 13.35
N PHE A 285 0.50 0.06 12.02
CA PHE A 285 0.46 1.23 11.14
C PHE A 285 -0.28 0.85 9.85
N ASN A 286 -0.93 1.82 9.24
CA ASN A 286 -1.75 1.60 8.06
C ASN A 286 -0.96 1.84 6.77
N ILE A 287 -1.24 1.01 5.76
CA ILE A 287 -0.66 1.12 4.42
C ILE A 287 -1.81 1.30 3.44
N THR A 288 -1.70 2.27 2.54
CA THR A 288 -2.67 2.46 1.44
C THR A 288 -1.98 2.36 0.09
N LEU A 289 -2.36 1.38 -0.73
CA LEU A 289 -1.89 1.20 -2.10
C LEU A 289 -3.03 1.44 -3.09
N SER A 290 -2.95 2.55 -3.83
CA SER A 290 -3.93 2.90 -4.86
C SER A 290 -3.47 2.54 -6.28
N GLY A 291 -2.20 2.19 -6.45
CA GLY A 291 -1.70 1.61 -7.68
C GLY A 291 -2.11 0.14 -7.84
N ASN A 292 -2.17 -0.34 -9.08
CA ASN A 292 -2.53 -1.72 -9.37
C ASN A 292 -1.50 -2.69 -8.79
N LEU A 293 -1.97 -3.78 -8.20
CA LEU A 293 -1.11 -4.93 -7.88
C LEU A 293 -1.20 -5.90 -9.06
N THR A 294 -0.07 -6.34 -9.59
CA THR A 294 0.01 -7.16 -10.81
C THR A 294 1.01 -8.29 -10.65
N GLY A 295 0.95 -9.31 -11.50
CA GLY A 295 1.96 -10.37 -11.57
C GLY A 295 1.47 -11.72 -11.03
N THR A 296 2.24 -12.78 -11.24
CA THR A 296 1.78 -14.16 -11.00
C THR A 296 1.87 -14.59 -9.53
N GLY A 297 2.42 -13.74 -8.65
CA GLY A 297 2.74 -14.11 -7.26
C GLY A 297 1.54 -14.02 -6.31
N SER A 298 1.70 -14.65 -5.14
CA SER A 298 0.74 -14.56 -4.03
C SER A 298 1.03 -13.35 -3.15
N LEU A 299 -0.01 -12.81 -2.50
CA LEU A 299 0.07 -11.73 -1.53
C LEU A 299 -0.23 -12.26 -0.12
N GLU A 300 0.63 -11.95 0.85
CA GLU A 300 0.38 -12.16 2.28
C GLU A 300 0.36 -10.83 3.03
N LYS A 301 -0.77 -10.56 3.70
CA LYS A 301 -0.96 -9.44 4.61
C LYS A 301 -0.58 -9.86 6.03
N LEU A 302 0.42 -9.17 6.59
CA LEU A 302 0.94 -9.31 7.96
C LEU A 302 0.70 -8.03 8.78
N GLY A 303 0.96 -8.08 10.09
CA GLY A 303 0.87 -6.94 11.01
C GLY A 303 -0.58 -6.59 11.37
N THR A 304 -0.78 -6.10 12.59
CA THR A 304 -2.11 -5.83 13.14
C THR A 304 -2.79 -4.57 12.59
N GLY A 305 -2.07 -3.72 11.85
CA GLY A 305 -2.63 -2.56 11.13
C GLY A 305 -3.43 -2.94 9.89
N MET A 306 -3.96 -1.93 9.20
CA MET A 306 -4.77 -2.07 7.99
C MET A 306 -3.92 -1.93 6.73
N LEU A 307 -4.09 -2.84 5.77
CA LEU A 307 -3.66 -2.64 4.38
C LEU A 307 -4.89 -2.32 3.53
N THR A 308 -4.95 -1.12 2.97
CA THR A 308 -6.00 -0.70 2.03
C THR A 308 -5.50 -0.83 0.60
N LEU A 309 -6.25 -1.55 -0.22
CA LEU A 309 -6.04 -1.76 -1.64
C LEU A 309 -7.19 -1.10 -2.41
N SER A 310 -6.87 -0.10 -3.23
CA SER A 310 -7.88 0.71 -3.96
C SER A 310 -7.64 0.84 -5.46
N GLY A 311 -6.65 0.12 -6.00
CA GLY A 311 -6.39 0.06 -7.43
C GLY A 311 -7.20 -1.04 -8.14
N GLY A 312 -6.98 -1.21 -9.44
CA GLY A 312 -7.47 -2.36 -10.20
C GLY A 312 -6.47 -3.50 -10.11
N HIS A 313 -6.61 -4.38 -9.13
CA HIS A 313 -5.66 -5.46 -8.89
C HIS A 313 -5.85 -6.62 -9.89
N ALA A 314 -4.75 -7.20 -10.36
CA ALA A 314 -4.69 -8.25 -11.39
C ALA A 314 -3.47 -9.16 -11.16
N TYR A 315 -3.14 -9.45 -9.90
CA TYR A 315 -2.19 -10.52 -9.59
C TYR A 315 -2.88 -11.88 -9.72
N GLU A 316 -2.17 -13.00 -9.83
CA GLU A 316 -2.81 -14.30 -10.12
C GLU A 316 -2.70 -15.30 -8.97
N GLY A 317 -1.86 -15.01 -7.97
CA GLY A 317 -1.63 -15.90 -6.83
C GLY A 317 -2.69 -15.79 -5.73
N LEU A 318 -2.41 -16.50 -4.63
CA LEU A 318 -3.28 -16.55 -3.45
C LEU A 318 -3.27 -15.21 -2.71
N THR A 319 -4.37 -14.89 -2.03
CA THR A 319 -4.43 -13.83 -1.03
C THR A 319 -4.51 -14.45 0.36
N LEU A 320 -3.50 -14.23 1.18
CA LEU A 320 -3.44 -14.66 2.57
C LEU A 320 -3.54 -13.45 3.50
N VAL A 321 -4.55 -13.41 4.36
CA VAL A 321 -4.68 -12.44 5.45
C VAL A 321 -4.30 -13.15 6.74
N SER A 322 -3.04 -13.00 7.16
CA SER A 322 -2.50 -13.65 8.36
C SER A 322 -2.78 -12.84 9.62
N GLU A 323 -2.73 -11.50 9.54
CA GLU A 323 -2.95 -10.59 10.67
C GLU A 323 -3.61 -9.27 10.26
N GLY A 324 -4.30 -8.65 11.21
CA GLY A 324 -4.91 -7.33 11.04
C GLY A 324 -6.03 -7.32 10.00
N THR A 325 -6.17 -6.22 9.28
CA THR A 325 -7.22 -6.05 8.26
C THR A 325 -6.63 -5.88 6.87
N LEU A 326 -7.09 -6.68 5.91
CA LEU A 326 -6.98 -6.38 4.48
C LEU A 326 -8.28 -5.71 4.04
N LYS A 327 -8.21 -4.47 3.55
CA LYS A 327 -9.35 -3.70 3.08
C LYS A 327 -9.29 -3.55 1.56
N LEU A 328 -10.34 -3.96 0.86
CA LEU A 328 -10.57 -3.68 -0.55
C LEU A 328 -11.61 -2.58 -0.69
N THR A 329 -11.36 -1.59 -1.54
CA THR A 329 -12.38 -0.56 -1.87
C THR A 329 -13.07 -0.79 -3.22
N ASN A 330 -12.65 -1.82 -3.96
CA ASN A 330 -13.23 -2.23 -5.24
C ASN A 330 -13.27 -3.76 -5.30
N ASN A 331 -14.21 -4.31 -6.08
CA ASN A 331 -14.32 -5.74 -6.39
C ASN A 331 -13.24 -6.17 -7.41
N THR A 332 -12.02 -6.34 -6.92
CA THR A 332 -10.81 -6.47 -7.77
C THR A 332 -9.97 -7.67 -7.38
N PHE A 333 -10.51 -8.63 -6.63
CA PHE A 333 -9.87 -9.92 -6.59
C PHE A 333 -9.88 -10.55 -7.99
N PRO A 334 -8.82 -11.27 -8.34
CA PRO A 334 -8.83 -12.12 -9.52
C PRO A 334 -9.82 -13.26 -9.33
N ASP A 335 -10.66 -13.54 -10.34
CA ASP A 335 -11.62 -14.66 -10.30
C ASP A 335 -10.99 -16.02 -9.96
N VAL A 336 -9.73 -16.20 -10.34
CA VAL A 336 -8.95 -17.43 -10.10
C VAL A 336 -8.29 -17.49 -8.72
N ALA A 337 -8.35 -16.41 -7.94
CA ALA A 337 -7.66 -16.31 -6.66
C ALA A 337 -8.30 -17.22 -5.60
N PHE A 338 -7.49 -17.70 -4.68
CA PHE A 338 -7.97 -18.26 -3.42
C PHE A 338 -7.67 -17.29 -2.29
N VAL A 339 -8.65 -17.08 -1.42
CA VAL A 339 -8.54 -16.21 -0.26
C VAL A 339 -8.45 -17.05 1.01
N THR A 340 -7.45 -16.79 1.84
CA THR A 340 -7.31 -17.40 3.17
C THR A 340 -7.32 -16.31 4.23
N ILE A 341 -8.19 -16.43 5.23
CA ILE A 341 -8.28 -15.53 6.37
C ILE A 341 -7.93 -16.33 7.63
N SER A 342 -6.84 -15.93 8.29
CA SER A 342 -6.35 -16.57 9.51
C SER A 342 -7.15 -16.13 10.74
N ASN A 343 -6.98 -16.87 11.85
CA ASN A 343 -7.68 -16.58 13.09
C ASN A 343 -7.32 -15.18 13.63
N GLY A 344 -8.35 -14.37 13.85
CA GLY A 344 -8.19 -12.98 14.31
C GLY A 344 -7.86 -11.97 13.21
N ALA A 345 -7.73 -12.40 11.96
CA ALA A 345 -7.61 -11.52 10.80
C ALA A 345 -8.98 -11.19 10.19
N THR A 346 -9.03 -10.06 9.48
CA THR A 346 -10.27 -9.56 8.86
C THR A 346 -10.05 -9.21 7.39
N LEU A 347 -10.97 -9.65 6.53
CA LEU A 347 -11.14 -9.11 5.19
C LEU A 347 -12.27 -8.08 5.22
N ASN A 348 -11.97 -6.82 4.91
CA ASN A 348 -12.96 -5.76 4.79
C ASN A 348 -13.26 -5.49 3.30
N LEU A 349 -14.46 -5.83 2.87
CA LEU A 349 -14.97 -5.60 1.52
C LEU A 349 -15.73 -4.27 1.51
N ASP A 350 -15.01 -3.16 1.46
CA ASP A 350 -15.54 -1.79 1.52
C ASP A 350 -15.99 -1.30 0.13
N PHE A 351 -16.90 -2.07 -0.46
CA PHE A 351 -17.57 -1.79 -1.74
C PHE A 351 -18.97 -2.42 -1.71
N SER A 352 -19.85 -2.03 -2.63
CA SER A 352 -21.18 -2.66 -2.83
C SER A 352 -21.12 -3.76 -3.89
N GLY A 353 -22.07 -4.70 -3.85
CA GLY A 353 -22.11 -5.80 -4.83
C GLY A 353 -21.26 -7.02 -4.45
N GLY A 354 -20.55 -7.59 -5.43
CA GLY A 354 -19.89 -8.90 -5.33
C GLY A 354 -18.52 -8.94 -5.99
N ASP A 355 -17.63 -9.76 -5.43
CA ASP A 355 -16.32 -10.11 -5.97
C ASP A 355 -16.16 -11.63 -6.02
N LYS A 356 -15.57 -12.18 -7.09
CA LYS A 356 -15.52 -13.63 -7.34
C LYS A 356 -14.14 -14.17 -7.00
N VAL A 357 -14.12 -15.33 -6.34
CA VAL A 357 -12.89 -16.06 -6.03
C VAL A 357 -13.10 -17.56 -6.23
N GLN A 358 -12.01 -18.28 -6.48
CA GLN A 358 -12.04 -19.73 -6.69
C GLN A 358 -12.23 -20.51 -5.40
N GLY A 359 -11.81 -19.96 -4.25
CA GLY A 359 -11.92 -20.64 -2.96
C GLY A 359 -11.71 -19.71 -1.78
N LEU A 360 -12.31 -20.07 -0.65
CA LEU A 360 -12.20 -19.36 0.62
C LEU A 360 -11.80 -20.35 1.73
N THR A 361 -10.79 -19.99 2.51
CA THR A 361 -10.42 -20.70 3.75
C THR A 361 -10.49 -19.73 4.91
N ILE A 362 -11.19 -20.11 5.98
CA ILE A 362 -11.28 -19.32 7.22
C ILE A 362 -10.77 -20.17 8.37
N ASN A 363 -9.79 -19.67 9.11
CA ASN A 363 -9.21 -20.32 10.28
C ASN A 363 -8.73 -21.76 10.00
N GLY A 364 -8.15 -21.97 8.82
CA GLY A 364 -7.68 -23.27 8.36
C GLY A 364 -8.77 -24.23 7.86
N SER A 365 -10.04 -23.82 7.88
CA SER A 365 -11.16 -24.60 7.34
C SER A 365 -11.59 -24.08 5.97
N ALA A 366 -11.51 -24.94 4.96
CA ALA A 366 -12.02 -24.64 3.63
C ALA A 366 -13.54 -24.45 3.69
N GLN A 367 -14.02 -23.34 3.15
CA GLN A 367 -15.43 -23.00 3.12
C GLN A 367 -16.08 -23.57 1.84
N PRO A 368 -17.32 -24.09 1.91
CA PRO A 368 -18.05 -24.55 0.73
C PRO A 368 -18.26 -23.45 -0.32
N ASN A 369 -18.56 -23.84 -1.57
CA ASN A 369 -19.02 -22.89 -2.58
C ASN A 369 -20.25 -22.13 -2.07
N GLY A 370 -20.31 -20.82 -2.30
CA GLY A 370 -21.40 -19.97 -1.81
C GLY A 370 -21.03 -18.51 -1.75
N ILE A 371 -21.92 -17.70 -1.17
CA ILE A 371 -21.73 -16.26 -1.01
C ILE A 371 -21.42 -15.99 0.45
N TYR A 372 -20.38 -15.21 0.73
CA TYR A 372 -19.93 -14.89 2.08
C TYR A 372 -19.93 -13.39 2.30
N GLY A 373 -20.33 -12.97 3.50
CA GLY A 373 -20.42 -11.57 3.87
C GLY A 373 -20.27 -11.37 5.38
N ARG A 374 -20.39 -10.11 5.81
CA ARG A 374 -20.34 -9.77 7.23
C ARG A 374 -21.48 -10.40 8.03
N ILE A 375 -21.37 -10.35 9.35
CA ILE A 375 -22.51 -10.62 10.25
C ILE A 375 -23.50 -9.46 10.18
N GLY A 376 -24.80 -9.77 10.13
CA GLY A 376 -25.87 -8.79 10.07
C GLY A 376 -26.05 -8.15 8.69
N THR A 377 -25.67 -8.85 7.61
CA THR A 377 -26.06 -8.43 6.26
C THR A 377 -27.57 -8.51 6.07
N ASN A 378 -28.23 -9.49 6.71
CA ASN A 378 -29.63 -9.85 6.47
C ASN A 378 -29.93 -10.13 4.98
N VAL A 379 -28.91 -10.44 4.18
CA VAL A 379 -29.07 -10.77 2.77
C VAL A 379 -29.29 -12.27 2.66
N PRO A 380 -30.46 -12.74 2.18
CA PRO A 380 -30.75 -14.17 2.18
C PRO A 380 -29.74 -14.96 1.33
N GLY A 381 -29.27 -16.11 1.81
CA GLY A 381 -28.36 -16.99 1.05
C GLY A 381 -26.88 -16.60 1.16
N VAL A 382 -26.57 -15.52 1.89
CA VAL A 382 -25.22 -15.17 2.31
C VAL A 382 -24.87 -15.92 3.58
N THR A 383 -23.74 -16.62 3.57
CA THR A 383 -23.11 -17.17 4.76
C THR A 383 -22.38 -16.06 5.49
N GLU A 384 -22.88 -15.70 6.67
CA GLU A 384 -22.29 -14.64 7.48
C GLU A 384 -21.10 -15.15 8.29
N THR A 385 -20.03 -14.35 8.35
CA THR A 385 -18.83 -14.68 9.12
C THR A 385 -18.20 -13.44 9.74
N ALA A 386 -17.64 -13.59 10.94
CA ALA A 386 -16.89 -12.52 11.61
C ALA A 386 -15.54 -12.20 10.92
N ALA A 387 -15.05 -13.10 10.07
CA ALA A 387 -13.82 -12.91 9.31
C ALA A 387 -13.96 -11.89 8.17
N ILE A 388 -15.21 -11.58 7.77
CA ILE A 388 -15.52 -10.62 6.71
C ILE A 388 -16.27 -9.43 7.32
N THR A 389 -15.87 -8.22 6.91
CA THR A 389 -16.55 -6.95 7.22
C THR A 389 -16.76 -6.16 5.92
N GLY A 390 -17.43 -5.01 5.99
CA GLY A 390 -17.83 -4.25 4.80
C GLY A 390 -19.15 -4.73 4.19
N ASN A 391 -19.56 -4.13 3.07
CA ASN A 391 -20.81 -4.47 2.34
C ASN A 391 -20.61 -5.49 1.24
N GLY A 392 -19.40 -5.57 0.72
CA GLY A 392 -19.12 -6.44 -0.40
C GLY A 392 -19.37 -7.88 0.00
N ARG A 393 -19.74 -8.67 -0.99
CA ARG A 393 -19.89 -10.11 -0.84
C ARG A 393 -18.81 -10.83 -1.61
N LEU A 394 -18.30 -11.90 -1.03
CA LEU A 394 -17.37 -12.80 -1.69
C LEU A 394 -18.13 -13.98 -2.29
N TYR A 395 -18.10 -14.10 -3.61
CA TYR A 395 -18.71 -15.17 -4.40
C TYR A 395 -17.66 -16.28 -4.60
N VAL A 396 -17.75 -17.30 -3.75
CA VAL A 396 -16.78 -18.42 -3.70
C VAL A 396 -17.22 -19.52 -4.66
N ASN A 397 -16.53 -19.62 -5.80
CA ASN A 397 -16.77 -20.59 -6.87
C ASN A 397 -18.24 -20.64 -7.32
N VAL A 398 -18.87 -19.47 -7.34
CA VAL A 398 -20.20 -19.20 -7.86
C VAL A 398 -20.11 -17.94 -8.71
N ASP A 399 -20.88 -17.85 -9.77
CA ASP A 399 -20.88 -16.68 -10.63
C ASP A 399 -21.54 -15.49 -9.92
N ILE A 400 -20.99 -14.30 -10.11
CA ILE A 400 -21.69 -13.07 -9.76
C ILE A 400 -22.83 -12.95 -10.78
N PRO A 401 -24.10 -12.82 -10.33
CA PRO A 401 -25.24 -12.67 -11.21
C PRO A 401 -25.00 -11.50 -12.17
N SER A 402 -25.03 -11.77 -13.48
CA SER A 402 -24.90 -10.71 -14.48
C SER A 402 -26.18 -9.88 -14.49
N GLY A 403 -26.18 -8.73 -13.82
CA GLY A 403 -27.35 -7.87 -13.72
C GLY A 403 -27.18 -6.73 -12.72
N SER A 404 -28.24 -5.93 -12.58
CA SER A 404 -28.36 -4.86 -11.58
C SER A 404 -28.25 -5.40 -10.13
N PRO A 405 -27.89 -4.60 -9.11
CA PRO A 405 -27.91 -5.02 -7.70
C PRO A 405 -29.17 -5.81 -7.27
N TYR A 406 -30.35 -5.42 -7.77
CA TYR A 406 -31.60 -6.16 -7.60
C TYR A 406 -31.55 -7.55 -8.25
N ASP A 407 -31.00 -7.70 -9.46
CA ASP A 407 -30.90 -9.01 -10.12
C ASP A 407 -29.96 -9.93 -9.33
N ALA A 408 -28.89 -9.36 -8.76
CA ALA A 408 -28.01 -10.07 -7.86
C ALA A 408 -28.76 -10.53 -6.60
N TRP A 409 -29.49 -9.62 -5.95
CA TRP A 409 -30.37 -9.97 -4.83
C TRP A 409 -31.41 -11.02 -5.23
N ALA A 410 -32.11 -10.88 -6.35
CA ALA A 410 -33.17 -11.77 -6.79
C ALA A 410 -32.67 -13.17 -7.18
N SER A 411 -31.39 -13.33 -7.52
CA SER A 411 -30.80 -14.64 -7.83
C SER A 411 -30.46 -15.47 -6.58
N LEU A 412 -30.52 -14.88 -5.38
CA LEU A 412 -30.13 -15.55 -4.15
C LEU A 412 -31.12 -16.68 -3.82
N PRO A 413 -30.67 -17.94 -3.62
CA PRO A 413 -31.58 -19.07 -3.41
C PRO A 413 -32.55 -18.90 -2.24
N ALA A 414 -32.12 -18.20 -1.18
CA ALA A 414 -32.93 -17.99 0.01
C ALA A 414 -34.02 -16.91 -0.16
N ASN A 415 -34.00 -16.15 -1.25
CA ASN A 415 -35.12 -15.29 -1.64
C ASN A 415 -36.24 -16.10 -2.32
N GLY A 416 -36.02 -17.37 -2.69
CA GLY A 416 -37.05 -18.20 -3.32
C GLY A 416 -37.51 -17.67 -4.69
N LEU A 417 -36.76 -16.73 -5.27
CA LEU A 417 -37.05 -16.09 -6.55
C LEU A 417 -36.45 -16.89 -7.71
N ASN A 418 -37.16 -16.88 -8.84
CA ASN A 418 -36.82 -17.55 -10.08
C ASN A 418 -37.45 -16.77 -11.25
N GLY A 419 -37.19 -17.18 -12.50
CA GLY A 419 -37.66 -16.45 -13.69
C GLY A 419 -39.19 -16.27 -13.84
N SER A 420 -40.01 -16.89 -12.98
CA SER A 420 -41.48 -16.70 -12.98
C SER A 420 -41.98 -15.71 -11.93
N ASN A 421 -41.20 -15.42 -10.88
CA ASN A 421 -41.63 -14.62 -9.73
C ASN A 421 -40.61 -13.53 -9.31
N ASN A 422 -39.52 -13.34 -10.05
CA ASN A 422 -38.43 -12.40 -9.74
C ASN A 422 -38.60 -10.98 -10.32
N GLY A 423 -39.79 -10.62 -10.81
CA GLY A 423 -40.08 -9.28 -11.31
C GLY A 423 -40.22 -8.28 -10.16
N ALA A 424 -39.69 -7.06 -10.36
CA ALA A 424 -39.68 -5.99 -9.36
C ALA A 424 -41.04 -5.67 -8.72
N GLY A 425 -42.13 -5.81 -9.48
CA GLY A 425 -43.50 -5.58 -9.01
C GLY A 425 -44.27 -6.83 -8.55
N GLN A 426 -43.63 -8.00 -8.52
CA GLN A 426 -44.25 -9.23 -8.05
C GLN A 426 -44.14 -9.34 -6.52
N ASP A 427 -45.05 -10.09 -5.93
CA ASP A 427 -45.22 -10.32 -4.48
C ASP A 427 -45.52 -11.82 -4.30
N PRO A 428 -44.48 -12.68 -4.27
CA PRO A 428 -44.63 -14.14 -4.32
C PRO A 428 -45.18 -14.74 -3.02
N ASP A 429 -44.97 -14.08 -1.89
CA ASP A 429 -45.39 -14.48 -0.56
C ASP A 429 -46.69 -13.79 -0.09
N ALA A 430 -47.24 -12.90 -0.93
CA ALA A 430 -48.56 -12.30 -0.83
C ALA A 430 -48.78 -11.48 0.45
N ASP A 431 -47.74 -10.79 0.93
CA ASP A 431 -47.81 -9.93 2.11
C ASP A 431 -48.09 -8.46 1.78
N GLY A 432 -48.19 -8.13 0.49
CA GLY A 432 -48.44 -6.79 -0.02
C GLY A 432 -47.17 -5.98 -0.29
N ILE A 433 -45.98 -6.55 -0.11
CA ILE A 433 -44.69 -5.92 -0.37
C ILE A 433 -44.09 -6.52 -1.63
N ALA A 434 -43.95 -5.71 -2.67
CA ALA A 434 -43.33 -6.17 -3.90
C ALA A 434 -41.82 -6.41 -3.71
N ASN A 435 -41.26 -7.36 -4.46
CA ASN A 435 -39.85 -7.73 -4.44
C ASN A 435 -38.89 -6.52 -4.44
N LEU A 436 -39.16 -5.47 -5.23
CA LEU A 436 -38.31 -4.28 -5.25
C LEU A 436 -38.29 -3.55 -3.91
N LEU A 437 -39.44 -3.47 -3.25
CA LEU A 437 -39.55 -2.82 -1.95
C LEU A 437 -38.92 -3.67 -0.85
N GLU A 438 -38.95 -5.00 -0.97
CA GLU A 438 -38.19 -5.89 -0.09
C GLU A 438 -36.68 -5.74 -0.26
N PHE A 439 -36.19 -5.67 -1.50
CA PHE A 439 -34.79 -5.38 -1.78
C PHE A 439 -34.32 -4.08 -1.12
N VAL A 440 -35.14 -3.02 -1.20
CA VAL A 440 -34.88 -1.72 -0.57
C VAL A 440 -34.92 -1.82 0.95
N LEU A 441 -35.93 -2.48 1.53
CA LEU A 441 -36.18 -2.42 2.98
C LEU A 441 -35.48 -3.55 3.76
N GLY A 442 -34.80 -4.47 3.06
CA GLY A 442 -34.15 -5.65 3.67
C GLY A 442 -35.10 -6.79 4.01
N GLY A 443 -36.12 -7.01 3.18
CA GLY A 443 -37.13 -8.08 3.28
C GLY A 443 -36.68 -9.44 2.76
N ASN A 444 -37.62 -10.40 2.78
CA ASN A 444 -37.42 -11.74 2.24
C ASN A 444 -38.67 -12.20 1.45
N PRO A 445 -38.62 -12.22 0.10
CA PRO A 445 -39.75 -12.52 -0.80
C PRO A 445 -40.34 -13.94 -0.70
N SER A 446 -39.80 -14.75 0.20
CA SER A 446 -40.29 -16.09 0.50
C SER A 446 -41.00 -16.19 1.86
N VAL A 447 -41.06 -15.10 2.63
CA VAL A 447 -41.54 -15.08 4.01
C VAL A 447 -42.49 -13.90 4.23
N SER A 448 -43.79 -14.19 4.17
CA SER A 448 -44.86 -13.22 4.41
C SER A 448 -44.68 -12.46 5.73
N SER A 449 -44.25 -11.19 5.66
CA SER A 449 -43.88 -10.40 6.84
C SER A 449 -43.95 -8.88 6.61
N PRO A 450 -44.94 -8.19 7.20
CA PRO A 450 -45.06 -6.74 7.04
C PRO A 450 -44.07 -5.92 7.90
N ASN A 451 -43.15 -6.56 8.62
CA ASN A 451 -42.34 -5.92 9.66
C ASN A 451 -41.30 -4.92 9.13
N ILE A 452 -41.02 -4.94 7.82
CA ILE A 452 -40.07 -4.03 7.17
C ILE A 452 -40.70 -2.70 6.71
N LEU A 453 -42.04 -2.57 6.79
CA LEU A 453 -42.75 -1.37 6.38
C LEU A 453 -42.42 -0.15 7.25
N PRO A 454 -42.53 1.09 6.71
CA PRO A 454 -42.29 2.30 7.48
C PRO A 454 -43.14 2.38 8.75
N SER A 455 -42.46 2.65 9.87
CA SER A 455 -43.11 2.93 11.15
C SER A 455 -43.48 4.41 11.25
N LEU A 456 -44.58 4.73 11.94
CA LEU A 456 -45.07 6.10 12.11
C LEU A 456 -45.02 6.53 13.58
N VAL A 457 -44.37 7.66 13.84
CA VAL A 457 -44.47 8.40 15.10
C VAL A 457 -45.22 9.71 14.88
N VAL A 458 -46.26 9.97 15.67
CA VAL A 458 -47.03 11.21 15.59
C VAL A 458 -46.65 12.14 16.75
N ASN A 459 -45.90 13.19 16.43
CA ASN A 459 -45.48 14.22 17.39
C ASN A 459 -46.47 15.39 17.43
N ALA A 460 -46.34 16.31 18.39
CA ALA A 460 -47.22 17.47 18.53
C ALA A 460 -47.33 18.32 17.25
N THR A 461 -46.26 18.38 16.44
CA THR A 461 -46.13 19.24 15.26
C THR A 461 -45.95 18.49 13.95
N SER A 462 -45.69 17.18 13.96
CA SER A 462 -45.37 16.42 12.74
C SER A 462 -45.77 14.94 12.78
N PHE A 463 -45.78 14.33 11.61
CA PHE A 463 -45.79 12.89 11.37
C PHE A 463 -44.38 12.49 10.94
N VAL A 464 -43.75 11.52 11.60
CA VAL A 464 -42.40 11.03 11.28
C VAL A 464 -42.49 9.58 10.84
N TYR A 465 -42.10 9.31 9.60
CA TYR A 465 -42.05 7.98 9.03
C TYR A 465 -40.59 7.49 9.02
N THR A 466 -40.34 6.33 9.63
CA THR A 466 -38.99 5.76 9.78
C THR A 466 -38.91 4.38 9.15
N PHE A 467 -37.90 4.14 8.32
CA PHE A 467 -37.62 2.84 7.70
C PHE A 467 -36.11 2.68 7.42
N ASN A 468 -35.69 1.43 7.21
CA ASN A 468 -34.32 1.13 6.80
C ASN A 468 -34.21 1.09 5.27
N ARG A 469 -33.10 1.55 4.70
CA ARG A 469 -32.77 1.40 3.29
C ARG A 469 -31.48 0.58 3.14
N ASN A 470 -31.55 -0.49 2.37
CA ASN A 470 -30.40 -1.26 1.95
C ASN A 470 -29.51 -0.41 1.03
N ASP A 471 -28.24 -0.31 1.38
CA ASP A 471 -27.24 0.53 0.68
C ASP A 471 -27.10 0.13 -0.80
N ASP A 472 -27.12 -1.18 -1.10
CA ASP A 472 -27.09 -1.70 -2.47
C ASP A 472 -28.24 -1.16 -3.36
N SER A 473 -29.35 -0.75 -2.75
CA SER A 473 -30.54 -0.24 -3.47
C SER A 473 -30.44 1.23 -3.87
N GLU A 474 -29.53 2.01 -3.28
CA GLU A 474 -29.45 3.47 -3.49
C GLU A 474 -29.26 3.86 -4.96
N THR A 475 -28.39 3.12 -5.64
CA THR A 475 -27.97 3.42 -7.01
C THR A 475 -28.99 2.97 -8.06
N GLU A 476 -29.98 2.18 -7.67
CA GLU A 476 -30.82 1.43 -8.60
C GLU A 476 -32.32 1.62 -8.37
N ALA A 477 -32.74 1.85 -7.12
CA ALA A 477 -34.14 1.98 -6.74
C ALA A 477 -34.41 3.35 -6.09
N PRO A 478 -34.46 4.45 -6.88
CA PRO A 478 -34.85 5.76 -6.38
C PRO A 478 -36.14 5.71 -5.55
N LEU A 479 -36.10 6.33 -4.38
CA LEU A 479 -37.22 6.35 -3.46
C LEU A 479 -37.96 7.69 -3.52
N VAL A 480 -39.29 7.59 -3.50
CA VAL A 480 -40.18 8.73 -3.37
C VAL A 480 -41.14 8.46 -2.24
N PHE A 481 -41.22 9.39 -1.29
CA PHE A 481 -42.28 9.38 -0.28
C PHE A 481 -43.42 10.26 -0.75
N GLN A 482 -44.60 9.67 -0.88
CA GLN A 482 -45.80 10.36 -1.32
C GLN A 482 -46.77 10.54 -0.15
N TRP A 483 -47.45 11.67 -0.10
CA TRP A 483 -48.40 11.97 0.98
C TRP A 483 -49.62 12.76 0.51
N GLY A 484 -50.70 12.67 1.28
CA GLY A 484 -51.96 13.34 1.02
C GLY A 484 -52.94 13.26 2.20
N THR A 485 -54.08 13.93 2.08
CA THR A 485 -55.14 13.94 3.11
C THR A 485 -56.19 12.85 2.90
N THR A 486 -56.10 12.10 1.80
CA THR A 486 -56.96 10.94 1.48
C THR A 486 -56.12 9.82 0.88
N LEU A 487 -56.64 8.58 0.89
CA LEU A 487 -56.01 7.44 0.21
C LEU A 487 -56.27 7.41 -1.31
N ALA A 488 -57.16 8.29 -1.81
CA ALA A 488 -57.59 8.29 -3.21
C ALA A 488 -56.59 9.00 -4.14
N ALA A 489 -55.76 9.91 -3.63
CA ALA A 489 -54.81 10.68 -4.41
C ALA A 489 -53.55 11.02 -3.60
N TRP A 490 -52.42 11.11 -4.31
CA TRP A 490 -51.09 11.38 -3.75
C TRP A 490 -50.50 12.65 -4.39
N PRO A 491 -51.06 13.84 -4.08
CA PRO A 491 -50.73 15.08 -4.78
C PRO A 491 -49.32 15.61 -4.45
N ASN A 492 -48.74 15.17 -3.33
CA ASN A 492 -47.46 15.66 -2.84
C ASN A 492 -46.47 14.51 -2.73
N GLN A 493 -45.21 14.82 -3.04
CA GLN A 493 -44.13 13.86 -2.97
C GLN A 493 -42.78 14.52 -2.66
N VAL A 494 -41.89 13.78 -2.02
CA VAL A 494 -40.51 14.17 -1.77
C VAL A 494 -39.59 13.02 -2.19
N SER A 495 -38.52 13.35 -2.93
CA SER A 495 -37.49 12.38 -3.31
C SER A 495 -36.59 12.08 -2.13
N ILE A 496 -36.14 10.83 -2.02
CA ILE A 496 -35.20 10.37 -1.02
C ILE A 496 -33.94 9.95 -1.77
N GLY A 497 -32.91 10.79 -1.72
CA GLY A 497 -31.60 10.54 -2.32
C GLY A 497 -30.61 9.94 -1.31
N ALA A 498 -29.33 9.89 -1.69
CA ALA A 498 -28.23 9.39 -0.86
C ALA A 498 -27.80 10.34 0.29
N ALA A 499 -28.47 11.48 0.47
CA ALA A 499 -28.13 12.43 1.53
C ALA A 499 -29.37 13.13 2.07
N SER A 500 -29.27 13.60 3.31
CA SER A 500 -30.31 14.41 3.96
C SER A 500 -30.65 15.66 3.14
N THR A 501 -31.94 15.96 3.00
CA THR A 501 -32.42 17.14 2.29
C THR A 501 -33.09 18.14 3.24
N PRO A 502 -32.86 19.46 3.05
CA PRO A 502 -33.63 20.50 3.73
C PRO A 502 -35.13 20.40 3.47
N ALA A 503 -35.91 21.19 4.22
CA ALA A 503 -37.36 21.23 4.08
C ALA A 503 -37.78 21.66 2.67
N ASP A 504 -38.72 20.92 2.08
CA ASP A 504 -39.35 21.30 0.80
C ASP A 504 -40.33 22.48 0.96
N VAL A 505 -41.01 22.84 -0.13
CA VAL A 505 -42.01 23.93 -0.14
C VAL A 505 -43.20 23.70 0.82
N ASN A 506 -43.43 22.46 1.24
CA ASN A 506 -44.47 22.06 2.19
C ASN A 506 -43.91 21.82 3.60
N GLY A 507 -42.63 22.13 3.83
CA GLY A 507 -41.95 21.92 5.11
C GLY A 507 -41.55 20.46 5.39
N VAL A 508 -41.60 19.57 4.41
CA VAL A 508 -41.23 18.15 4.56
C VAL A 508 -39.72 18.00 4.52
N THR A 509 -39.13 17.31 5.51
CA THR A 509 -37.70 17.02 5.55
C THR A 509 -37.43 15.53 5.38
N VAL A 510 -36.29 15.21 4.77
CA VAL A 510 -35.74 13.84 4.70
C VAL A 510 -34.40 13.86 5.41
N ASN A 511 -34.28 13.08 6.48
CA ASN A 511 -33.02 12.86 7.16
C ASN A 511 -32.54 11.44 6.87
N VAL A 512 -31.42 11.34 6.17
CA VAL A 512 -30.68 10.11 5.91
C VAL A 512 -29.62 10.00 7.01
N ALA A 513 -29.82 9.06 7.92
CA ALA A 513 -28.78 8.67 8.87
C ALA A 513 -28.01 7.49 8.27
N GLU A 514 -26.88 7.83 7.66
CA GLU A 514 -25.91 6.86 7.14
C GLU A 514 -25.60 5.80 8.19
N GLY A 515 -25.64 4.54 7.77
CA GLY A 515 -25.19 3.44 8.60
C GLY A 515 -23.75 3.66 9.07
N THR A 516 -23.38 3.09 10.22
CA THR A 516 -21.99 3.08 10.68
C THR A 516 -21.51 1.64 10.84
N PRO A 517 -20.57 1.15 10.01
CA PRO A 517 -19.86 1.85 8.90
C PRO A 517 -20.81 2.31 7.79
N ALA A 518 -20.41 3.26 6.91
CA ALA A 518 -21.23 3.88 5.83
C ALA A 518 -21.96 2.88 4.91
N SER A 519 -21.58 1.62 5.01
CA SER A 519 -22.11 0.48 4.29
C SER A 519 -23.34 -0.18 5.03
N ALA A 520 -23.57 0.08 6.31
CA ALA A 520 -24.75 -0.45 7.01
C ALA A 520 -26.06 0.17 6.44
N PRO A 521 -27.21 -0.52 6.47
CA PRO A 521 -28.46 0.05 6.00
C PRO A 521 -28.74 1.41 6.64
N ASP A 522 -29.15 2.37 5.82
CA ASP A 522 -29.46 3.71 6.30
C ASP A 522 -30.75 3.70 7.09
N VAL A 523 -30.83 4.55 8.11
CA VAL A 523 -32.10 4.87 8.76
C VAL A 523 -32.64 6.15 8.15
N ILE A 524 -33.77 6.04 7.45
CA ILE A 524 -34.42 7.17 6.79
C ILE A 524 -35.58 7.67 7.64
N ASN A 525 -35.58 8.97 7.94
CA ASN A 525 -36.68 9.65 8.61
C ASN A 525 -37.30 10.70 7.68
N VAL A 526 -38.56 10.49 7.28
CA VAL A 526 -39.35 11.49 6.55
C VAL A 526 -40.30 12.20 7.51
N THR A 527 -40.13 13.51 7.67
CA THR A 527 -40.94 14.31 8.61
C THR A 527 -41.91 15.20 7.84
N VAL A 528 -43.21 15.01 8.05
CA VAL A 528 -44.29 15.80 7.44
C VAL A 528 -44.96 16.69 8.50
N PRO A 529 -44.99 18.02 8.34
CA PRO A 529 -45.68 18.91 9.28
C PRO A 529 -47.18 18.64 9.41
N ARG A 530 -47.74 18.76 10.61
CA ARG A 530 -49.20 18.61 10.85
C ARG A 530 -50.04 19.69 10.18
N THR A 531 -49.45 20.84 9.84
CA THR A 531 -50.11 21.89 9.05
C THR A 531 -50.56 21.41 7.67
N ASN A 532 -49.93 20.34 7.16
CA ASN A 532 -50.32 19.68 5.91
C ASN A 532 -51.52 18.73 6.05
N ALA A 533 -52.05 18.57 7.27
CA ALA A 533 -53.21 17.75 7.60
C ALA A 533 -54.37 18.59 8.15
N PRO A 534 -54.90 19.58 7.41
CA PRO A 534 -55.91 20.51 7.94
C PRO A 534 -57.21 19.83 8.40
N GLY A 535 -57.53 18.65 7.87
CA GLY A 535 -58.66 17.81 8.30
C GLY A 535 -58.34 16.78 9.38
N GLY A 536 -57.15 16.86 10.00
CA GLY A 536 -56.70 15.93 11.05
C GLY A 536 -56.25 14.55 10.56
N LYS A 537 -56.24 14.31 9.24
CA LYS A 537 -55.79 13.05 8.63
C LYS A 537 -54.69 13.32 7.62
N LEU A 538 -53.65 12.47 7.65
CA LEU A 538 -52.57 12.43 6.69
C LEU A 538 -52.23 10.97 6.42
N PHE A 539 -52.00 10.66 5.15
CA PHE A 539 -51.58 9.34 4.69
C PHE A 539 -50.23 9.51 4.00
N GLY A 540 -49.34 8.54 4.23
CA GLY A 540 -48.03 8.46 3.62
C GLY A 540 -47.84 7.09 2.98
N ARG A 541 -47.16 7.04 1.84
CA ARG A 541 -46.67 5.79 1.27
C ARG A 541 -45.26 5.97 0.73
N LEU A 542 -44.45 4.93 0.89
CA LEU A 542 -43.16 4.82 0.24
C LEU A 542 -43.34 4.14 -1.11
N ARG A 543 -42.65 4.64 -2.13
CA ARG A 543 -42.62 4.05 -3.45
C ARG A 543 -41.18 3.94 -3.93
N ALA A 544 -40.74 2.73 -4.20
CA ALA A 544 -39.56 2.47 -5.01
C ALA A 544 -39.91 2.58 -6.50
N VAL A 545 -39.02 3.18 -7.28
CA VAL A 545 -39.19 3.35 -8.72
C VAL A 545 -38.07 2.58 -9.40
N LYS A 546 -38.42 1.60 -10.23
CA LYS A 546 -37.51 0.87 -11.11
C LYS A 546 -38.21 0.59 -12.43
#